data_AF-A0A1H3WMN5-F1
#
_entry.id   AF-A0A1H3WMN5-F1
#
_cell.length_a   1.000
_cell.length_b   1.000
_cell.length_c   1.000
_cell.angle_alpha   90.00
_cell.angle_beta   90.00
_cell.angle_gamma   90.00
#
_symmetry.space_group_name_H-M   'P 1'
#
loop_
_entity.id
_entity.type
_entity.pdbx_description
1 polymer ?
#
loop_
_entity_poly.entity_id
_entity_poly.type
_entity_poly.pdbx_seq_one_letter_code
_entity_poly.pdbx_strand_id
1 'polypeptide(L)'
;MAYIKLYKEFAPEVRENIVFKVINRNKHKELLNKVPYIEYLDLAIVFYYYLPDQYSKEGERLMMINNEMIEMWQADIGTLMEAAICNTPRIFGFKFRGILNTIASFLEDDSMLSLVEDEENYTPIYVATNNIAFNGAAVMLYKDALKAIASKLKSDLYIIPSSIHEIIVVKTIEGCEFSTDAIKEMIYNINRNELPPEDFLSDNLYFYNRKTGELGIA
;
A
#
# COMPACT_ATOMS: atom_id res chain seq x y z
N MET A 1 9.89 23.79 -16.64
CA MET A 1 11.32 23.86 -16.21
C MET A 1 11.68 22.80 -15.17
N ALA A 2 10.77 22.35 -14.28
CA ALA A 2 11.04 21.28 -13.31
C ALA A 2 11.51 19.95 -13.95
N TYR A 3 10.88 19.53 -15.05
CA TYR A 3 11.25 18.32 -15.79
C TYR A 3 12.73 18.30 -16.23
N ILE A 4 13.30 19.42 -16.66
CA ILE A 4 14.70 19.50 -17.11
C ILE A 4 15.69 19.38 -15.93
N LYS A 5 15.27 19.72 -14.70
CA LYS A 5 16.13 19.62 -13.50
C LYS A 5 16.22 18.17 -13.00
N LEU A 6 15.13 17.38 -13.14
CA LEU A 6 15.09 15.96 -12.75
C LEU A 6 16.08 15.09 -13.53
N TYR A 7 16.34 15.43 -14.79
CA TYR A 7 17.24 14.68 -15.67
C TYR A 7 18.73 15.06 -15.54
N LYS A 8 19.13 15.86 -14.54
CA LYS A 8 20.52 16.38 -14.45
C LYS A 8 21.32 15.87 -13.27
N GLU A 9 20.74 15.77 -12.08
CA GLU A 9 21.48 15.38 -10.87
C GLU A 9 20.54 14.89 -9.76
N PHE A 10 21.05 14.02 -8.87
CA PHE A 10 20.36 13.57 -7.66
C PHE A 10 20.41 14.62 -6.54
N ALA A 11 19.86 15.80 -6.81
CA ALA A 11 19.86 16.91 -5.87
C ALA A 11 19.00 16.61 -4.62
N PRO A 12 19.21 17.31 -3.49
CA PRO A 12 18.40 17.15 -2.28
C PRO A 12 16.90 17.25 -2.53
N GLU A 13 16.46 18.17 -3.40
CA GLU A 13 15.04 18.32 -3.75
C GLU A 13 14.48 17.11 -4.50
N VAL A 14 15.33 16.41 -5.27
CA VAL A 14 14.95 15.15 -5.92
C VAL A 14 14.73 14.09 -4.84
N ARG A 15 15.72 13.92 -3.95
CA ARG A 15 15.69 12.94 -2.85
C ARG A 15 14.49 13.13 -1.92
N GLU A 16 14.08 14.37 -1.62
CA GLU A 16 12.94 14.66 -0.75
C GLU A 16 11.57 14.31 -1.35
N ASN A 17 11.49 13.97 -2.63
CA ASN A 17 10.22 13.68 -3.29
C ASN A 17 10.16 12.30 -3.94
N ILE A 18 11.13 11.44 -3.66
CA ILE A 18 11.08 10.03 -4.06
C ILE A 18 10.10 9.32 -3.16
N VAL A 19 9.13 8.64 -3.74
CA VAL A 19 8.12 7.82 -3.05
C VAL A 19 8.06 6.44 -3.67
N PHE A 20 7.38 5.50 -3.01
CA PHE A 20 7.18 4.16 -3.55
C PHE A 20 5.70 3.79 -3.67
N LYS A 21 5.45 2.75 -4.46
CA LYS A 21 4.23 1.94 -4.39
C LYS A 21 4.57 0.47 -4.54
N VAL A 22 3.57 -0.36 -4.34
CA VAL A 22 3.64 -1.80 -4.59
C VAL A 22 2.86 -2.17 -5.84
N ILE A 23 3.35 -3.15 -6.58
CA ILE A 23 2.68 -3.75 -7.74
C ILE A 23 2.84 -5.26 -7.71
N ASN A 24 1.96 -6.00 -8.39
CA ASN A 24 2.15 -7.43 -8.56
C ASN A 24 3.42 -7.73 -9.38
N ARG A 25 4.37 -8.48 -8.81
CA ARG A 25 5.66 -8.78 -9.46
C ARG A 25 5.50 -9.57 -10.76
N ASN A 26 4.62 -10.57 -10.75
CA ASN A 26 4.47 -11.48 -11.88
C ASN A 26 3.73 -10.87 -13.07
N LYS A 27 2.68 -10.08 -12.83
CA LYS A 27 1.94 -9.38 -13.89
C LYS A 27 2.75 -8.25 -14.54
N HIS A 28 3.72 -7.68 -13.82
CA HIS A 28 4.48 -6.51 -14.28
C HIS A 28 5.92 -6.80 -14.72
N LYS A 29 6.26 -8.06 -15.04
CA LYS A 29 7.63 -8.45 -15.42
C LYS A 29 8.26 -7.58 -16.51
N GLU A 30 7.50 -7.23 -17.55
CA GLU A 30 8.00 -6.38 -18.64
C GLU A 30 8.34 -4.96 -18.18
N LEU A 31 7.55 -4.41 -17.26
CA LEU A 31 7.79 -3.11 -16.64
C LEU A 31 9.02 -3.17 -15.73
N LEU A 32 9.13 -4.22 -14.91
CA LEU A 32 10.22 -4.42 -13.95
C LEU A 32 11.61 -4.54 -14.61
N ASN A 33 11.68 -4.89 -15.90
CA ASN A 33 12.92 -4.85 -16.66
C ASN A 33 13.43 -3.42 -16.95
N LYS A 34 12.58 -2.41 -16.78
CA LYS A 34 12.85 -1.01 -17.18
C LYS A 34 12.96 -0.05 -15.99
N VAL A 35 12.64 -0.50 -14.78
CA VAL A 35 12.58 0.34 -13.58
C VAL A 35 13.34 -0.30 -12.42
N PRO A 36 13.93 0.51 -11.51
CA PRO A 36 14.47 -0.01 -10.27
C PRO A 36 13.34 -0.55 -9.38
N TYR A 37 13.56 -1.71 -8.77
CA TYR A 37 12.59 -2.30 -7.86
C TYR A 37 13.25 -3.15 -6.76
N ILE A 38 12.50 -3.39 -5.69
CA ILE A 38 12.85 -4.34 -4.62
C ILE A 38 11.77 -5.41 -4.57
N GLU A 39 12.17 -6.68 -4.51
CA GLU A 39 11.23 -7.78 -4.30
C GLU A 39 10.67 -7.74 -2.87
N TYR A 40 9.36 -7.92 -2.74
CA TYR A 40 8.70 -7.95 -1.45
C TYR A 40 7.55 -8.96 -1.45
N LEU A 41 7.76 -10.11 -0.80
CA LEU A 41 6.86 -11.28 -0.90
C LEU A 41 6.67 -11.67 -2.39
N ASP A 42 5.43 -11.69 -2.87
CA ASP A 42 5.06 -11.87 -4.29
C ASP A 42 4.80 -10.54 -5.03
N LEU A 43 5.10 -9.42 -4.39
CA LEU A 43 5.00 -8.06 -4.93
C LEU A 43 6.37 -7.49 -5.28
N ALA A 44 6.35 -6.33 -5.95
CA ALA A 44 7.53 -5.51 -6.19
C ALA A 44 7.28 -4.08 -5.69
N ILE A 45 8.27 -3.52 -4.98
CA ILE A 45 8.32 -2.12 -4.59
C ILE A 45 8.95 -1.35 -5.74
N VAL A 46 8.25 -0.37 -6.29
CA VAL A 46 8.72 0.48 -7.40
C VAL A 46 8.70 1.95 -7.00
N PHE A 47 9.57 2.74 -7.61
CA PHE A 47 9.84 4.12 -7.19
C PHE A 47 9.31 5.17 -8.16
N TYR A 48 8.85 6.28 -7.60
CA TYR A 48 8.30 7.42 -8.32
C TYR A 48 8.88 8.71 -7.75
N TYR A 49 8.99 9.73 -8.60
CA TYR A 49 9.17 11.10 -8.17
C TYR A 49 7.80 11.78 -8.04
N TYR A 50 7.50 12.30 -6.85
CA TYR A 50 6.30 13.09 -6.58
C TYR A 50 6.51 14.55 -6.98
N LEU A 51 5.68 15.05 -7.89
CA LEU A 51 5.66 16.43 -8.35
C LEU A 51 4.82 17.27 -7.38
N PRO A 52 5.42 18.18 -6.59
CA PRO A 52 4.69 18.98 -5.61
C PRO A 52 3.81 20.08 -6.23
N ASP A 53 3.73 20.15 -7.56
CA ASP A 53 3.11 21.27 -8.26
C ASP A 53 1.58 21.28 -8.08
N GLN A 54 1.09 22.46 -7.74
CA GLN A 54 -0.24 22.75 -7.22
C GLN A 54 -1.36 22.78 -8.29
N TYR A 55 -1.02 22.55 -9.56
CA TYR A 55 -1.95 22.67 -10.70
C TYR A 55 -2.30 21.35 -11.41
N SER A 56 -1.85 20.19 -10.91
CA SER A 56 -2.08 18.88 -11.54
C SER A 56 -2.99 17.98 -10.69
N LYS A 57 -3.77 17.10 -11.36
CA LYS A 57 -4.59 16.07 -10.70
C LYS A 57 -3.69 15.06 -9.97
N GLU A 58 -4.20 14.38 -8.94
CA GLU A 58 -3.38 13.54 -8.03
C GLU A 58 -2.54 12.46 -8.75
N GLY A 59 -3.07 11.82 -9.80
CA GLY A 59 -2.35 10.84 -10.61
C GLY A 59 -1.30 11.44 -11.56
N GLU A 60 -1.43 12.71 -11.92
CA GLU A 60 -0.49 13.44 -12.79
C GLU A 60 0.76 13.91 -12.02
N ARG A 61 0.78 13.68 -10.70
CA ARG A 61 1.90 14.06 -9.82
C ARG A 61 2.96 12.98 -9.66
N LEU A 62 2.78 11.78 -10.22
CA LEU A 62 3.76 10.71 -10.10
C LEU A 62 4.48 10.48 -11.41
N MET A 63 5.79 10.71 -11.40
CA MET A 63 6.68 10.38 -12.50
C MET A 63 7.43 9.10 -12.16
N MET A 64 7.29 8.07 -12.99
CA MET A 64 8.00 6.81 -12.79
C MET A 64 9.50 7.01 -12.93
N ILE A 65 10.26 6.48 -11.97
CA ILE A 65 11.72 6.45 -12.05
C ILE A 65 12.10 5.20 -12.85
N ASN A 66 12.91 5.36 -13.91
CA ASN A 66 13.37 4.26 -14.75
C ASN A 66 14.87 3.99 -14.53
N ASN A 67 15.40 2.92 -15.14
CA ASN A 67 16.81 2.55 -15.01
C ASN A 67 17.77 3.61 -15.60
N GLU A 68 17.35 4.36 -16.61
CA GLU A 68 18.18 5.43 -17.17
C GLU A 68 18.36 6.58 -16.17
N MET A 69 17.30 6.95 -15.44
CA MET A 69 17.36 7.99 -14.41
C MET A 69 18.31 7.62 -13.28
N ILE A 70 18.24 6.39 -12.78
CA ILE A 70 19.09 5.97 -11.66
C ILE A 70 20.57 5.94 -12.07
N GLU A 71 20.87 5.53 -13.32
CA GLU A 71 22.22 5.59 -13.90
C GLU A 71 22.73 7.03 -14.02
N MET A 72 21.90 7.95 -14.55
CA MET A 72 22.27 9.36 -14.66
C MET A 72 22.51 10.02 -13.30
N TRP A 73 21.72 9.65 -12.30
CA TRP A 73 21.84 10.12 -10.93
C TRP A 73 23.06 9.55 -10.20
N GLN A 74 23.72 8.53 -10.75
CA GLN A 74 24.76 7.75 -10.08
C GLN A 74 24.29 7.24 -8.70
N ALA A 75 23.01 6.93 -8.61
CA ALA A 75 22.37 6.42 -7.40
C ALA A 75 22.19 4.90 -7.49
N ASP A 76 21.84 4.27 -6.38
CA ASP A 76 21.45 2.87 -6.34
C ASP A 76 20.04 2.70 -5.77
N ILE A 77 19.51 1.47 -5.87
CA ILE A 77 18.16 1.13 -5.41
C ILE A 77 18.02 1.38 -3.90
N GLY A 78 19.09 1.16 -3.12
CA GLY A 78 19.12 1.44 -1.69
C GLY A 78 18.88 2.91 -1.39
N THR A 79 19.51 3.80 -2.14
CA THR A 79 19.37 5.25 -2.05
C THR A 79 17.93 5.69 -2.29
N LEU A 80 17.24 5.09 -3.28
CA LEU A 80 15.82 5.34 -3.54
C LEU A 80 14.95 4.87 -2.37
N MET A 81 15.23 3.69 -1.83
CA MET A 81 14.46 3.11 -0.72
C MET A 81 14.61 3.91 0.57
N GLU A 82 15.82 4.33 0.93
CA GLU A 82 16.07 5.18 2.09
C GLU A 82 15.29 6.51 2.05
N ALA A 83 15.18 7.09 0.85
CA ALA A 83 14.39 8.29 0.64
C ALA A 83 12.89 7.98 0.73
N ALA A 84 12.43 7.00 -0.03
CA ALA A 84 11.01 6.67 -0.19
C ALA A 84 10.36 6.20 1.11
N ILE A 85 11.07 5.47 1.97
CA ILE A 85 10.53 5.00 3.26
C ILE A 85 10.20 6.15 4.22
N CYS A 86 10.91 7.29 4.11
CA CYS A 86 10.62 8.48 4.88
C CYS A 86 9.55 9.36 4.19
N ASN A 87 9.67 9.51 2.87
CA ASN A 87 8.86 10.46 2.10
C ASN A 87 7.43 9.98 1.88
N THR A 88 7.23 8.71 1.53
CA THR A 88 5.90 8.16 1.21
C THR A 88 4.90 8.38 2.35
N PRO A 89 5.20 8.01 3.62
CA PRO A 89 4.32 8.32 4.75
C PRO A 89 4.22 9.82 5.06
N ARG A 90 5.30 10.60 4.89
CA ARG A 90 5.29 12.05 5.13
C ARG A 90 4.36 12.79 4.16
N ILE A 91 4.37 12.38 2.89
CA ILE A 91 3.62 13.03 1.81
C ILE A 91 2.17 12.55 1.79
N PHE A 92 1.95 11.24 1.84
CA PHE A 92 0.61 10.67 1.67
C PHE A 92 -0.09 10.36 2.98
N GLY A 93 0.60 10.34 4.12
CA GLY A 93 0.02 10.00 5.41
C GLY A 93 -0.50 8.56 5.47
N PHE A 94 -1.27 8.28 6.52
CA PHE A 94 -1.76 6.96 6.86
C PHE A 94 -3.19 7.07 7.41
N LYS A 95 -4.10 6.24 6.89
CA LYS A 95 -5.49 6.09 7.33
C LYS A 95 -5.75 4.63 7.68
N PHE A 96 -6.37 4.42 8.84
CA PHE A 96 -6.80 3.12 9.31
C PHE A 96 -8.17 3.25 9.98
N ARG A 97 -9.18 2.59 9.42
CA ARG A 97 -10.58 2.70 9.86
C ARG A 97 -11.31 1.38 9.66
N GLY A 98 -12.44 1.20 10.36
CA GLY A 98 -13.33 0.07 10.11
C GLY A 98 -13.89 0.08 8.69
N ILE A 99 -14.30 -1.09 8.22
CA ILE A 99 -14.91 -1.27 6.89
C ILE A 99 -16.26 -0.57 6.78
N LEU A 100 -17.11 -0.58 7.81
CA LEU A 100 -18.40 0.12 7.81
C LEU A 100 -18.19 1.62 7.78
N ASN A 101 -17.21 2.15 8.53
CA ASN A 101 -16.83 3.56 8.42
C ASN A 101 -16.39 3.93 6.99
N THR A 102 -15.66 3.03 6.33
CA THR A 102 -15.21 3.21 4.94
C THR A 102 -16.40 3.24 3.98
N ILE A 103 -17.34 2.31 4.11
CA ILE A 103 -18.55 2.21 3.29
C ILE A 103 -19.44 3.44 3.49
N ALA A 104 -19.72 3.82 4.74
CA ALA A 104 -20.53 5.00 5.08
C ALA A 104 -19.95 6.28 4.48
N SER A 105 -18.61 6.44 4.55
CA SER A 105 -17.92 7.58 3.93
C SER A 105 -18.05 7.60 2.41
N PHE A 106 -18.07 6.43 1.76
CA PHE A 106 -18.19 6.32 0.30
C PHE A 106 -19.61 6.57 -0.19
N LEU A 107 -20.61 6.15 0.58
CA LEU A 107 -22.03 6.33 0.26
C LEU A 107 -22.60 7.68 0.69
N GLU A 108 -21.84 8.49 1.46
CA GLU A 108 -22.31 9.73 2.09
C GLU A 108 -23.60 9.51 2.90
N ASP A 109 -23.69 8.35 3.58
CA ASP A 109 -24.90 7.91 4.27
C ASP A 109 -24.75 8.00 5.80
N ASP A 110 -25.20 9.12 6.36
CA ASP A 110 -25.22 9.37 7.81
C ASP A 110 -26.13 8.40 8.59
N SER A 111 -27.04 7.67 7.93
CA SER A 111 -27.89 6.69 8.61
C SER A 111 -27.10 5.49 9.14
N MET A 112 -25.92 5.22 8.55
CA MET A 112 -25.02 4.16 8.99
C MET A 112 -24.19 4.52 10.23
N LEU A 113 -24.24 5.75 10.73
CA LEU A 113 -23.42 6.19 11.88
C LEU A 113 -23.64 5.32 13.13
N SER A 114 -24.88 4.90 13.38
CA SER A 114 -25.20 3.99 14.49
C SER A 114 -24.53 2.62 14.37
N LEU A 115 -24.35 2.10 13.16
CA LEU A 115 -23.67 0.83 12.90
C LEU A 115 -22.13 0.97 13.01
N VAL A 116 -21.61 2.17 12.72
CA VAL A 116 -20.19 2.49 12.82
C VAL A 116 -19.74 2.59 14.28
N GLU A 117 -20.56 3.17 15.16
CA GLU A 117 -20.24 3.29 16.59
C GLU A 117 -20.02 1.93 17.27
N ASP A 118 -20.75 0.90 16.82
CA ASP A 118 -20.68 -0.46 17.34
C ASP A 118 -19.74 -1.37 16.53
N GLU A 119 -19.14 -0.88 15.45
CA GLU A 119 -18.36 -1.70 14.50
C GLU A 119 -17.22 -2.48 15.18
N GLU A 120 -16.49 -1.84 16.09
CA GLU A 120 -15.35 -2.46 16.79
C GLU A 120 -15.75 -3.69 17.62
N ASN A 121 -17.04 -3.84 17.97
CA ASN A 121 -17.56 -4.98 18.73
C ASN A 121 -17.98 -6.16 17.86
N TYR A 122 -18.38 -5.91 16.60
CA TYR A 122 -19.04 -6.92 15.75
C TYR A 122 -18.25 -7.28 14.50
N THR A 123 -17.36 -6.40 14.02
CA THR A 123 -16.67 -6.58 12.73
C THR A 123 -15.15 -6.51 12.90
N PRO A 124 -14.42 -7.64 12.74
CA PRO A 124 -12.96 -7.67 12.88
C PRO A 124 -12.22 -7.17 11.63
N ILE A 125 -12.87 -6.39 10.75
CA ILE A 125 -12.38 -6.04 9.41
C ILE A 125 -12.16 -4.53 9.32
N TYR A 126 -10.97 -4.16 8.84
CA TYR A 126 -10.52 -2.78 8.76
C TYR A 126 -9.86 -2.52 7.40
N VAL A 127 -9.86 -1.25 6.99
CA VAL A 127 -9.19 -0.77 5.79
C VAL A 127 -7.99 0.07 6.18
N ALA A 128 -6.82 -0.25 5.62
CA ALA A 128 -5.63 0.59 5.73
C ALA A 128 -5.22 1.13 4.36
N THR A 129 -5.04 2.44 4.28
CA THR A 129 -4.66 3.17 3.07
C THR A 129 -3.96 4.48 3.43
N ASN A 130 -3.60 5.31 2.46
CA ASN A 130 -3.05 6.64 2.69
C ASN A 130 -4.15 7.73 2.66
N ASN A 131 -3.81 9.00 2.88
CA ASN A 131 -4.79 10.07 3.00
C ASN A 131 -5.59 10.35 1.73
N ILE A 132 -5.06 9.98 0.56
CA ILE A 132 -5.66 10.22 -0.75
C ILE A 132 -6.25 8.94 -1.39
N ALA A 133 -6.18 7.80 -0.70
CA ALA A 133 -6.62 6.49 -1.21
C ALA A 133 -6.02 6.12 -2.60
N PHE A 134 -4.77 6.53 -2.86
CA PHE A 134 -4.11 6.32 -4.14
C PHE A 134 -2.74 5.67 -3.95
N ASN A 135 -2.53 4.47 -4.53
CA ASN A 135 -1.35 3.63 -4.24
C ASN A 135 -1.15 3.35 -2.73
N GLY A 136 -2.23 3.36 -1.96
CA GLY A 136 -2.20 3.31 -0.49
C GLY A 136 -1.92 1.94 0.09
N ALA A 137 -1.92 0.85 -0.67
CA ALA A 137 -1.50 -0.45 -0.15
C ALA A 137 -0.03 -0.47 0.30
N ALA A 138 0.75 0.50 -0.17
CA ALA A 138 2.10 0.81 0.28
C ALA A 138 2.23 1.03 1.80
N VAL A 139 1.13 1.32 2.52
CA VAL A 139 1.14 1.47 3.99
C VAL A 139 1.63 0.23 4.74
N MET A 140 1.56 -0.97 4.15
CA MET A 140 2.13 -2.17 4.77
C MET A 140 3.65 -2.13 4.91
N LEU A 141 4.31 -1.27 4.12
CA LEU A 141 5.75 -1.03 4.16
C LEU A 141 6.14 0.13 5.08
N TYR A 142 5.16 0.88 5.59
CA TYR A 142 5.45 1.99 6.48
C TYR A 142 6.03 1.48 7.78
N LYS A 143 7.11 2.13 8.22
CA LYS A 143 7.78 1.77 9.47
C LYS A 143 6.77 1.76 10.63
N ASP A 144 6.74 0.65 11.35
CA ASP A 144 5.89 0.41 12.52
C ASP A 144 4.36 0.47 12.26
N ALA A 145 3.87 0.61 11.02
CA ALA A 145 2.43 0.74 10.76
C ALA A 145 1.65 -0.54 11.13
N LEU A 146 2.09 -1.71 10.65
CA LEU A 146 1.47 -2.99 11.01
C LEU A 146 1.60 -3.29 12.51
N LYS A 147 2.72 -2.91 13.11
CA LYS A 147 2.95 -3.03 14.55
C LYS A 147 1.96 -2.17 15.34
N ALA A 148 1.71 -0.94 14.89
CA ALA A 148 0.74 -0.04 15.51
C ALA A 148 -0.68 -0.57 15.38
N ILE A 149 -1.07 -1.10 14.21
CA ILE A 149 -2.37 -1.74 13.99
C ILE A 149 -2.52 -2.96 14.91
N ALA A 150 -1.56 -3.89 14.89
CA ALA A 150 -1.58 -5.10 15.72
C ALA A 150 -1.62 -4.78 17.21
N SER A 151 -0.93 -3.72 17.64
CA SER A 151 -0.95 -3.24 19.03
C SER A 151 -2.30 -2.62 19.40
N LYS A 152 -2.90 -1.82 18.51
CA LYS A 152 -4.24 -1.24 18.70
C LYS A 152 -5.30 -2.33 18.84
N LEU A 153 -5.27 -3.33 17.94
CA LEU A 153 -6.23 -4.44 17.92
C LEU A 153 -5.91 -5.55 18.92
N LYS A 154 -4.73 -5.48 19.56
CA LYS A 154 -4.18 -6.49 20.48
C LYS A 154 -4.18 -7.91 19.90
N SER A 155 -3.81 -8.05 18.63
CA SER A 155 -3.97 -9.29 17.87
C SER A 155 -2.90 -9.45 16.80
N ASP A 156 -2.66 -10.70 16.39
CA ASP A 156 -2.08 -10.98 15.07
C ASP A 156 -3.06 -10.55 13.97
N LEU A 157 -2.55 -10.36 12.75
CA LEU A 157 -3.33 -9.82 11.65
C LEU A 157 -3.26 -10.73 10.43
N TYR A 158 -4.42 -10.96 9.81
CA TYR A 158 -4.48 -11.32 8.41
C TYR A 158 -4.53 -10.05 7.58
N ILE A 159 -3.77 -10.02 6.48
CA ILE A 159 -3.73 -8.88 5.56
C ILE A 159 -4.07 -9.37 4.16
N ILE A 160 -5.07 -8.73 3.56
CA ILE A 160 -5.51 -8.98 2.20
C ILE A 160 -5.02 -7.81 1.34
N PRO A 161 -4.14 -8.05 0.34
CA PRO A 161 -3.70 -7.06 -0.63
C PRO A 161 -4.83 -6.75 -1.64
N SER A 162 -5.86 -6.06 -1.16
CA SER A 162 -7.12 -5.87 -1.88
C SER A 162 -6.93 -5.19 -3.23
N SER A 163 -6.15 -4.12 -3.29
CA SER A 163 -5.84 -3.41 -4.53
C SER A 163 -4.53 -2.65 -4.37
N ILE A 164 -4.01 -2.00 -5.41
CA ILE A 164 -2.88 -1.07 -5.26
C ILE A 164 -3.21 0.09 -4.30
N HIS A 165 -4.49 0.39 -4.10
CA HIS A 165 -4.99 1.54 -3.36
C HIS A 165 -5.15 1.29 -1.85
N GLU A 166 -5.41 0.05 -1.43
CA GLU A 166 -5.59 -0.29 -0.03
C GLU A 166 -5.30 -1.75 0.30
N ILE A 167 -5.07 -2.01 1.58
CA ILE A 167 -5.11 -3.35 2.16
C ILE A 167 -6.32 -3.48 3.09
N ILE A 168 -6.88 -4.69 3.16
CA ILE A 168 -7.84 -5.06 4.19
C ILE A 168 -7.09 -5.77 5.30
N VAL A 169 -7.35 -5.37 6.54
CA VAL A 169 -6.76 -5.96 7.74
C VAL A 169 -7.87 -6.66 8.51
N VAL A 170 -7.66 -7.94 8.80
CA VAL A 170 -8.59 -8.75 9.58
C VAL A 170 -7.90 -9.19 10.88
N LYS A 171 -8.54 -8.90 12.01
CA LYS A 171 -8.07 -9.34 13.33
C LYS A 171 -8.23 -10.86 13.44
N THR A 172 -7.20 -11.56 13.93
CA THR A 172 -7.36 -12.97 14.32
C THR A 172 -8.29 -13.10 15.54
N ILE A 173 -9.28 -13.98 15.49
CA ILE A 173 -10.16 -14.26 16.62
C ILE A 173 -9.68 -15.56 17.30
N GLU A 174 -9.28 -15.47 18.57
CA GLU A 174 -8.91 -16.65 19.35
C GLU A 174 -10.08 -17.64 19.42
N GLY A 175 -9.79 -18.92 19.15
CA GLY A 175 -10.81 -19.99 19.16
C GLY A 175 -11.73 -20.01 17.94
N CYS A 176 -11.54 -19.09 16.98
CA CYS A 176 -12.21 -19.14 15.68
C CYS A 176 -11.19 -19.60 14.63
N GLU A 177 -11.29 -20.87 14.22
CA GLU A 177 -10.55 -21.34 13.04
C GLU A 177 -11.21 -20.75 11.80
N PHE A 178 -10.71 -19.61 11.32
CA PHE A 178 -11.00 -19.15 9.98
C PHE A 178 -10.33 -20.13 9.01
N SER A 179 -11.12 -20.72 8.10
CA SER A 179 -10.54 -21.47 6.98
C SER A 179 -9.78 -20.48 6.11
N THR A 180 -8.44 -20.51 6.20
CA THR A 180 -7.56 -19.73 5.33
C THR A 180 -7.82 -20.02 3.86
N ASP A 181 -8.23 -21.25 3.55
CA ASP A 181 -8.56 -21.67 2.19
C ASP A 181 -9.83 -20.98 1.69
N ALA A 182 -10.86 -20.85 2.52
CA ALA A 182 -12.08 -20.12 2.16
C ALA A 182 -11.80 -18.63 1.92
N ILE A 183 -10.91 -18.01 2.72
CA ILE A 183 -10.49 -16.62 2.51
C ILE A 183 -9.70 -16.51 1.21
N LYS A 184 -8.75 -17.41 0.94
CA LYS A 184 -7.97 -17.44 -0.30
C LYS A 184 -8.88 -17.60 -1.53
N GLU A 185 -9.90 -18.47 -1.47
CA GLU A 185 -10.91 -18.60 -2.52
C GLU A 185 -11.72 -17.32 -2.71
N MET A 186 -12.12 -16.65 -1.63
CA MET A 186 -12.82 -15.36 -1.72
C MET A 186 -11.95 -14.29 -2.38
N ILE A 187 -10.69 -14.14 -1.95
CA ILE A 187 -9.72 -13.20 -2.53
C ILE A 187 -9.57 -13.48 -4.03
N TYR A 188 -9.32 -14.74 -4.37
CA TYR A 188 -9.20 -15.19 -5.76
C TYR A 188 -10.43 -14.80 -6.57
N ASN A 189 -11.65 -15.06 -6.08
CA ASN A 189 -12.86 -14.72 -6.84
C ASN A 189 -13.06 -13.21 -7.02
N ILE A 190 -12.87 -12.40 -5.97
CA ILE A 190 -13.03 -10.95 -6.04
C ILE A 190 -12.03 -10.35 -7.03
N ASN A 191 -10.76 -10.76 -6.95
CA ASN A 191 -9.68 -10.22 -7.76
C ASN A 191 -9.87 -10.33 -9.27
N ARG A 192 -10.72 -11.26 -9.74
CA ARG A 192 -10.92 -11.50 -11.18
C ARG A 192 -12.24 -10.97 -11.69
N ASN A 193 -13.21 -10.72 -10.81
CA ASN A 193 -14.54 -10.25 -11.20
C ASN A 193 -14.72 -8.75 -10.94
N GLU A 194 -14.07 -8.21 -9.92
CA GLU A 194 -14.38 -6.86 -9.41
C GLU A 194 -13.21 -5.86 -9.55
N LEU A 195 -12.01 -6.32 -9.91
CA LEU A 195 -10.83 -5.46 -10.01
C LEU A 195 -10.34 -5.30 -11.45
N PRO A 196 -10.01 -4.07 -11.88
CA PRO A 196 -9.32 -3.88 -13.13
C PRO A 196 -7.89 -4.47 -13.04
N PRO A 197 -7.32 -4.97 -14.16
CA PRO A 197 -6.02 -5.66 -14.14
C PRO A 197 -4.87 -4.85 -13.53
N GLU A 198 -4.91 -3.52 -13.65
CA GLU A 198 -3.93 -2.57 -13.13
C GLU A 198 -3.96 -2.41 -11.60
N ASP A 199 -5.10 -2.65 -10.97
CA ASP A 199 -5.27 -2.51 -9.52
C ASP A 199 -4.94 -3.80 -8.76
N PHE A 200 -4.83 -4.91 -9.48
CA PHE A 200 -4.54 -6.21 -8.89
C PHE A 200 -3.16 -6.25 -8.22
N LEU A 201 -3.13 -6.61 -6.93
CA LEU A 201 -1.89 -6.85 -6.17
C LEU A 201 -1.55 -8.32 -5.99
N SER A 202 -2.42 -9.11 -5.37
CA SER A 202 -2.10 -10.51 -5.04
C SER A 202 -3.34 -11.34 -4.76
N ASP A 203 -3.28 -12.62 -5.12
CA ASP A 203 -4.25 -13.64 -4.70
C ASP A 203 -3.91 -14.27 -3.33
N ASN A 204 -2.78 -13.89 -2.73
CA ASN A 204 -2.31 -14.45 -1.47
C ASN A 204 -2.90 -13.73 -0.25
N LEU A 205 -3.13 -14.51 0.80
CA LEU A 205 -3.38 -14.01 2.14
C LEU A 205 -2.04 -13.83 2.86
N TYR A 206 -1.83 -12.68 3.49
CA TYR A 206 -0.64 -12.46 4.32
C TYR A 206 -0.98 -12.57 5.80
N PHE A 207 0.03 -12.88 6.61
CA PHE A 207 -0.06 -12.97 8.06
C PHE A 207 1.03 -12.11 8.72
N TYR A 208 0.62 -11.23 9.62
CA TYR A 208 1.51 -10.44 10.46
C TYR A 208 1.47 -10.97 11.89
N ASN A 209 2.62 -11.45 12.36
CA ASN A 209 2.79 -11.91 13.72
C ASN A 209 3.14 -10.72 14.62
N ARG A 210 2.25 -10.38 15.56
CA ARG A 210 2.43 -9.26 16.49
C ARG A 210 3.64 -9.45 17.41
N LYS A 211 3.96 -10.71 17.77
CA LYS A 211 5.03 -11.05 18.70
C LYS A 211 6.41 -10.93 18.06
N THR A 212 6.58 -11.44 16.83
CA THR A 212 7.87 -11.38 16.11
C THR A 212 8.02 -10.09 15.31
N GLY A 213 6.91 -9.47 14.92
CA GLY A 213 6.88 -8.29 14.06
C GLY A 213 7.06 -8.62 12.58
N GLU A 214 6.97 -9.90 12.19
CA GLU A 214 7.20 -10.38 10.83
C GLU A 214 5.90 -10.44 10.03
N LEU A 215 5.97 -10.04 8.76
CA LEU A 215 4.93 -10.25 7.76
C LEU A 215 5.38 -11.36 6.79
N GLY A 216 4.49 -12.32 6.52
CA GLY A 216 4.73 -13.38 5.53
C GLY A 216 3.45 -13.75 4.78
N ILE A 217 3.61 -14.59 3.76
CA ILE A 217 2.47 -15.23 3.08
C ILE A 217 1.97 -16.38 3.96
N ALA A 218 0.66 -16.43 4.20
CA ALA A 218 -0.02 -17.42 5.03
C ALA A 218 -0.32 -18.72 4.27
#